data_AF-A0A0G1WS18-F1
#
_entry.id   AF-A0A0G1WS18-F1
#
_cell.length_a   1.000
_cell.length_b   1.000
_cell.length_c   1.000
_cell.angle_alpha   90.00
_cell.angle_beta   90.00
_cell.angle_gamma   90.00
#
_symmetry.space_group_name_H-M   'P 1'
#
loop_
_entity.id
_entity.type
_entity.pdbx_description
1 polymer ?
#
loop_
_entity_poly.entity_id
_entity_poly.type
_entity_poly.pdbx_seq_one_letter_code
_entity_poly.pdbx_strand_id
1 'polypeptide(L)'
;WENFVDQLVPITIALAMAIIFLIWMIRKKERQQSSVWASLILAVIFFFLTFAVARRSNEVFVGFVVIFMALLFERYRAVAARIKLRSIVALLALVLVIYAPIKTVYRFDTYLANTFPIDHFKDAALWLKENSRPGDVVFNIHWDRFADLFFWNNSNYYINGMDPIFEYSFKPELYWKTHFLAIDAGTAFTCGMIRCTAEQTEDTYKVLKNDFRASYIVVEKLRNPKLLQYLQSFVGYQKVFDNNAQTVFRIM
;
A
#
# COMPACT_ATOMS: atom_id res chain seq x y z
N TRP A 1 1.71 3.19 13.40
CA TRP A 1 2.37 2.26 12.47
C TRP A 1 2.73 0.99 13.23
N GLU A 2 1.92 -0.05 13.12
CA GLU A 2 2.19 -1.34 13.79
C GLU A 2 3.38 -2.06 13.14
N ASN A 3 4.14 -2.80 13.94
CA ASN A 3 5.28 -3.57 13.46
C ASN A 3 4.81 -4.64 12.47
N PHE A 4 5.27 -4.52 11.22
CA PHE A 4 5.03 -5.53 10.17
C PHE A 4 5.35 -6.96 10.63
N VAL A 5 6.38 -7.11 11.48
CA VAL A 5 6.78 -8.39 12.09
C VAL A 5 5.64 -9.01 12.92
N ASP A 6 4.89 -8.21 13.68
CA ASP A 6 3.83 -8.71 14.57
C ASP A 6 2.70 -9.40 13.78
N GLN A 7 2.52 -9.01 12.52
CA GLN A 7 1.53 -9.60 11.61
C GLN A 7 1.91 -11.02 11.21
N LEU A 8 3.22 -11.31 11.17
CA LEU A 8 3.75 -12.61 10.72
C LEU A 8 3.89 -13.61 11.88
N VAL A 9 3.92 -13.15 13.13
CA VAL A 9 4.13 -14.01 14.31
C VAL A 9 3.21 -15.24 14.36
N PRO A 10 1.87 -15.14 14.16
CA PRO A 10 1.01 -16.31 14.27
C PRO A 10 1.31 -17.36 13.20
N ILE A 11 1.53 -16.93 11.95
CA ILE A 11 1.76 -17.83 10.82
C ILE A 11 3.19 -18.43 10.85
N THR A 12 4.18 -17.71 11.36
CA THR A 12 5.54 -18.24 11.52
C THR A 12 5.62 -19.26 12.64
N ILE A 13 4.89 -19.07 13.76
CA ILE A 13 4.74 -20.08 14.80
C ILE A 13 4.07 -21.33 14.25
N ALA A 14 3.00 -21.17 13.46
CA ALA A 14 2.32 -22.30 12.82
C ALA A 14 3.26 -23.06 11.86
N LEU A 15 4.04 -22.35 11.05
CA LEU A 15 5.07 -22.95 10.19
C LEU A 15 6.13 -23.71 11.00
N ALA A 16 6.64 -23.14 12.09
CA ALA A 16 7.63 -23.79 12.93
C ALA A 16 7.10 -25.11 13.52
N MET A 17 5.86 -25.12 14.02
CA MET A 17 5.20 -26.34 14.48
C MET A 17 5.01 -27.38 13.37
N ALA A 18 4.63 -26.93 12.18
CA ALA A 18 4.49 -27.79 11.00
C ALA A 18 5.84 -28.43 10.58
N ILE A 19 6.94 -27.66 10.64
CA ILE A 19 8.30 -28.17 10.38
C ILE A 19 8.71 -29.20 11.44
N ILE A 20 8.45 -28.94 12.73
CA ILE A 20 8.72 -29.90 13.82
C ILE A 20 7.97 -31.21 13.57
N PHE A 21 6.71 -31.13 13.16
CA PHE A 21 5.91 -32.31 12.83
C PHE A 21 6.48 -33.08 11.62
N LEU A 22 6.89 -32.37 10.57
CA LEU A 22 7.55 -32.99 9.41
C LEU A 22 8.85 -33.70 9.83
N ILE A 23 9.69 -33.09 10.65
CA ILE A 23 10.93 -33.70 11.16
C ILE A 23 10.62 -34.98 11.95
N TRP A 24 9.58 -34.97 12.78
CA TRP A 24 9.14 -36.16 13.50
C TRP A 24 8.70 -37.28 12.54
N MET A 25 7.94 -36.97 11.49
CA MET A 25 7.54 -37.94 10.47
C MET A 25 8.74 -38.54 9.74
N ILE A 26 9.72 -37.72 9.38
CA ILE A 26 10.98 -38.17 8.73
C ILE A 26 11.73 -39.14 9.65
N ARG A 27 11.85 -38.82 10.95
CA ARG A 27 12.47 -39.71 11.94
C ARG A 27 11.73 -41.04 12.10
N LYS A 28 10.43 -41.07 11.85
CA LYS A 28 9.61 -42.29 11.82
C LYS A 28 9.66 -43.03 10.48
N LYS A 29 10.49 -42.59 9.53
CA LYS A 29 10.65 -43.14 8.18
C LYS A 29 9.35 -43.13 7.36
N GLU A 30 8.44 -42.20 7.64
CA GLU A 30 7.21 -42.01 6.87
C GLU A 30 7.53 -41.34 5.52
N ARG A 31 7.13 -41.95 4.41
CA ARG A 31 7.42 -41.45 3.05
C ARG A 31 6.65 -40.17 2.76
N GLN A 32 7.36 -39.10 2.38
CA GLN A 32 6.76 -37.82 2.02
C GLN A 32 6.57 -37.69 0.50
N GLN A 33 5.47 -37.05 0.09
CA GLN A 33 5.25 -36.66 -1.30
C GLN A 33 6.11 -35.43 -1.63
N SER A 34 6.50 -35.30 -2.91
CA SER A 34 7.25 -34.14 -3.40
C SER A 34 6.52 -32.81 -3.20
N SER A 35 5.18 -32.82 -3.13
CA SER A 35 4.33 -31.65 -2.85
C SER A 35 4.59 -31.02 -1.48
N VAL A 36 4.91 -31.82 -0.46
CA VAL A 36 5.23 -31.35 0.90
C VAL A 36 6.53 -30.54 0.88
N TRP A 37 7.54 -31.02 0.15
CA TRP A 37 8.80 -30.33 0.00
C TRP A 37 8.69 -29.08 -0.86
N ALA A 38 7.95 -29.15 -1.97
CA ALA A 38 7.72 -28.01 -2.84
C ALA A 38 7.02 -26.86 -2.09
N SER A 39 5.95 -27.15 -1.34
CA SER A 39 5.24 -26.15 -0.55
C SER A 39 6.10 -25.56 0.57
N LEU A 40 6.92 -26.37 1.26
CA LEU A 40 7.87 -25.87 2.25
C LEU A 40 8.93 -24.95 1.62
N ILE A 41 9.53 -25.37 0.51
CA ILE A 41 10.56 -24.56 -0.19
C ILE A 41 9.97 -23.23 -0.63
N LEU A 42 8.78 -23.23 -1.22
CA LEU A 42 8.10 -22.00 -1.63
C LEU A 42 7.74 -21.13 -0.42
N ALA A 43 7.23 -21.70 0.67
CA ALA A 43 6.99 -20.95 1.90
C ALA A 43 8.28 -20.29 2.43
N VAL A 44 9.40 -21.00 2.45
CA VAL A 44 10.70 -20.45 2.89
C VAL A 44 11.17 -19.34 1.95
N ILE A 45 11.10 -19.53 0.63
CA ILE A 45 11.47 -18.50 -0.35
C ILE A 45 10.63 -17.23 -0.14
N PHE A 46 9.30 -17.36 -0.08
CA PHE A 46 8.42 -16.21 0.09
C PHE A 46 8.53 -15.56 1.47
N PHE A 47 8.89 -16.32 2.51
CA PHE A 47 9.25 -15.76 3.82
C PHE A 47 10.43 -14.80 3.70
N PHE A 48 11.51 -15.19 3.02
CA PHE A 48 12.65 -14.29 2.81
C PHE A 48 12.31 -13.11 1.89
N LEU A 49 11.57 -13.34 0.80
CA LEU A 49 11.15 -12.28 -0.12
C LEU A 49 10.26 -11.21 0.56
N THR A 50 9.51 -11.61 1.57
CA THR A 50 8.66 -10.72 2.39
C THR A 50 9.48 -9.63 3.08
N PHE A 51 10.74 -9.90 3.44
CA PHE A 51 11.65 -8.93 4.03
C PHE A 51 12.59 -8.29 3.00
N ALA A 52 12.96 -9.03 1.94
CA ALA A 52 13.99 -8.60 1.00
C ALA A 52 13.47 -7.70 -0.13
N VAL A 53 12.27 -7.97 -0.65
CA VAL A 53 11.78 -7.32 -1.90
C VAL A 53 10.56 -6.47 -1.64
N ALA A 54 9.45 -7.11 -1.27
CA ALA A 54 8.16 -6.44 -1.15
C ALA A 54 7.35 -7.06 -0.04
N ARG A 55 6.77 -6.21 0.82
CA ARG A 55 5.87 -6.65 1.91
C ARG A 55 4.69 -7.48 1.40
N ARG A 56 4.24 -7.23 0.18
CA ARG A 56 3.16 -7.97 -0.51
C ARG A 56 3.47 -9.45 -0.73
N SER A 57 4.75 -9.86 -0.68
CA SER A 57 5.14 -11.27 -0.75
C SER A 57 4.60 -12.07 0.45
N ASN A 58 4.18 -11.41 1.53
CA ASN A 58 3.58 -12.06 2.69
C ASN A 58 2.30 -12.83 2.36
N GLU A 59 1.49 -12.37 1.41
CA GLU A 59 0.25 -13.03 0.97
C GLU A 59 0.57 -14.41 0.38
N VAL A 60 1.60 -14.46 -0.45
CA VAL A 60 2.06 -15.69 -1.10
C VAL A 60 2.74 -16.62 -0.09
N PHE A 61 3.53 -16.06 0.83
CA PHE A 61 4.09 -16.81 1.97
C PHE A 61 2.98 -17.50 2.78
N VAL A 62 1.98 -16.75 3.23
CA VAL A 62 0.84 -17.29 4.00
C VAL A 62 0.13 -18.39 3.21
N GLY A 63 -0.10 -18.18 1.90
CA GLY A 63 -0.71 -19.17 1.02
C GLY A 63 0.05 -20.50 1.02
N PHE A 64 1.37 -20.48 0.84
CA PHE A 64 2.18 -21.71 0.84
C PHE A 64 2.29 -22.37 2.22
N VAL A 65 2.29 -21.60 3.32
CA VAL A 65 2.22 -22.16 4.68
C VAL A 65 0.90 -22.90 4.89
N VAL A 66 -0.23 -22.34 4.46
CA VAL A 66 -1.54 -22.99 4.56
C VAL A 66 -1.57 -24.29 3.75
N ILE A 67 -1.07 -24.28 2.50
CA ILE A 67 -0.99 -25.48 1.66
C ILE A 67 -0.10 -26.54 2.33
N PHE A 68 1.08 -26.14 2.83
CA PHE A 68 2.00 -27.04 3.53
C PHE A 68 1.34 -27.67 4.76
N MET A 69 0.65 -26.88 5.58
CA MET A 69 -0.09 -27.39 6.74
C MET A 69 -1.22 -28.34 6.34
N ALA A 70 -1.96 -28.06 5.27
CA ALA A 70 -3.03 -28.93 4.79
C ALA A 70 -2.50 -30.30 4.34
N LEU A 71 -1.39 -30.32 3.59
CA LEU A 71 -0.71 -31.55 3.16
C LEU A 71 -0.18 -32.37 4.35
N LEU A 72 0.34 -31.70 5.38
CA LEU A 72 0.74 -32.36 6.63
C LEU A 72 -0.46 -32.86 7.42
N PHE A 73 -1.58 -32.15 7.42
CA PHE A 73 -2.78 -32.56 8.13
C PHE A 73 -3.43 -33.82 7.55
N GLU A 74 -3.41 -33.98 6.22
CA GLU A 74 -3.83 -35.24 5.57
C GLU A 74 -3.03 -36.43 6.11
N ARG A 75 -1.72 -36.24 6.27
CA ARG A 75 -0.82 -37.28 6.82
C ARG A 75 -1.01 -37.49 8.30
N TYR A 76 -1.21 -36.41 9.06
CA TYR A 76 -1.53 -36.46 10.48
C TYR A 76 -2.72 -37.38 10.73
N ARG A 77 -3.79 -37.32 9.93
CA ARG A 77 -4.95 -38.22 10.07
C ARG A 77 -4.57 -39.71 10.02
N ALA A 78 -3.60 -40.10 9.20
CA ALA A 78 -3.13 -41.48 9.10
C ALA A 78 -2.31 -41.95 10.31
N VAL A 79 -1.63 -41.03 11.01
CA VAL A 79 -0.73 -41.35 12.14
C VAL A 79 -1.23 -40.83 13.50
N ALA A 80 -2.38 -40.16 13.55
CA ALA A 80 -2.90 -39.46 14.73
C ALA A 80 -3.04 -40.37 15.95
N ALA A 81 -3.46 -41.62 15.76
CA ALA A 81 -3.59 -42.61 16.84
C ALA A 81 -2.25 -42.97 17.49
N ARG A 82 -1.12 -42.81 16.78
CA ARG A 82 0.23 -43.10 17.28
C ARG A 82 0.86 -41.93 18.04
N ILE A 83 0.23 -40.75 18.02
CA ILE A 83 0.76 -39.53 18.64
C ILE A 83 0.24 -39.45 20.07
N LYS A 84 1.13 -39.73 21.04
CA LYS A 84 0.82 -39.69 22.48
C LYS A 84 0.33 -38.31 22.97
N LEU A 85 0.72 -37.23 22.29
CA LEU A 85 0.43 -35.83 22.64
C LEU A 85 -0.72 -35.21 21.84
N ARG A 86 -1.59 -36.03 21.22
CA ARG A 86 -2.66 -35.54 20.32
C ARG A 86 -3.56 -34.48 20.95
N SER A 87 -3.86 -34.60 22.24
CA SER A 87 -4.70 -33.64 22.97
C SER A 87 -4.02 -32.27 23.13
N ILE A 88 -2.71 -32.25 23.31
CA ILE A 88 -1.92 -31.01 23.38
C ILE A 88 -1.84 -30.35 22.00
N VAL A 89 -1.62 -31.14 20.94
CA VAL A 89 -1.63 -30.63 19.56
C VAL A 89 -3.00 -30.03 19.21
N ALA A 90 -4.09 -30.71 19.57
CA ALA A 90 -5.44 -30.21 19.35
C ALA A 90 -5.71 -28.92 20.15
N LEU A 91 -5.24 -28.84 21.40
CA LEU A 91 -5.35 -27.62 22.20
C LEU A 91 -4.56 -26.46 21.60
N LEU A 92 -3.32 -26.67 21.17
CA LEU A 92 -2.50 -25.63 20.52
C LEU A 92 -3.12 -25.15 19.20
N ALA A 93 -3.67 -26.08 18.40
CA ALA A 93 -4.40 -25.73 17.20
C ALA A 93 -5.66 -24.90 17.52
N LEU A 94 -6.42 -25.29 18.54
CA LEU A 94 -7.59 -24.54 19.00
C LEU A 94 -7.22 -23.14 19.49
N VAL A 95 -6.15 -23.02 20.29
CA VAL A 95 -5.62 -21.73 20.74
C VAL A 95 -5.24 -20.84 19.56
N LEU A 96 -4.55 -21.37 18.55
CA LEU A 96 -4.21 -20.61 17.35
C LEU A 96 -5.45 -20.16 16.55
N VAL A 97 -6.43 -21.06 16.39
CA VAL A 97 -7.69 -20.79 15.66
C VAL A 97 -8.51 -19.71 16.37
N ILE A 98 -8.43 -19.61 17.69
CA ILE A 98 -9.11 -18.55 18.46
C ILE A 98 -8.28 -17.26 18.48
N TYR A 99 -6.97 -17.36 18.71
CA TYR A 99 -6.08 -16.21 18.86
C TYR A 99 -5.92 -15.42 17.56
N ALA A 100 -5.78 -16.09 16.41
CA ALA A 100 -5.52 -15.41 15.14
C ALA A 100 -6.68 -14.48 14.72
N PRO A 101 -7.96 -14.89 14.71
CA PRO A 101 -9.08 -14.00 14.44
C PRO A 101 -9.20 -12.85 15.43
N ILE A 102 -9.04 -13.09 16.73
CA ILE A 102 -9.10 -12.02 17.75
C ILE A 102 -8.05 -10.95 17.47
N LYS A 103 -6.81 -11.36 17.18
CA LYS A 103 -5.73 -10.44 16.83
C LYS A 103 -6.04 -9.69 15.53
N THR A 104 -6.60 -10.36 14.53
CA THR A 104 -7.00 -9.74 13.27
C THR A 104 -8.13 -8.72 13.46
N VAL A 105 -9.15 -9.02 14.25
CA VAL A 105 -10.28 -8.11 14.55
C VAL A 105 -9.80 -6.89 15.31
N TYR A 106 -9.04 -7.10 16.39
CA TYR A 106 -8.47 -5.99 17.16
C TYR A 106 -7.63 -5.05 16.27
N ARG A 107 -6.82 -5.65 15.38
CA ARG A 107 -6.03 -4.89 14.41
C ARG A 107 -6.90 -4.20 13.35
N PHE A 108 -7.98 -4.83 12.92
CA PHE A 108 -8.89 -4.23 11.95
C PHE A 108 -9.58 -3.00 12.54
N ASP A 109 -10.02 -3.08 13.79
CA ASP A 109 -10.65 -1.96 14.50
C ASP A 109 -9.65 -0.80 14.69
N THR A 110 -8.42 -1.09 15.10
CA THR A 110 -7.38 -0.04 15.20
C THR A 110 -7.01 0.53 13.84
N TYR A 111 -6.96 -0.29 12.79
CA TYR A 111 -6.65 0.15 11.44
C TYR A 111 -7.76 1.03 10.85
N LEU A 112 -9.03 0.63 10.99
CA LEU A 112 -10.18 1.41 10.55
C LEU A 112 -10.28 2.74 11.28
N ALA A 113 -10.08 2.75 12.60
CA ALA A 113 -10.11 3.99 13.39
C ALA A 113 -9.05 5.01 12.95
N ASN A 114 -7.97 4.56 12.31
CA ASN A 114 -6.89 5.40 11.78
C ASN A 114 -6.95 5.60 10.26
N THR A 115 -7.99 5.10 9.59
CA THR A 115 -8.19 5.27 8.15
C THR A 115 -8.89 6.60 7.87
N PHE A 116 -8.63 7.19 6.71
CA PHE A 116 -9.34 8.40 6.28
C PHE A 116 -10.83 8.09 6.10
N PRO A 117 -11.73 9.00 6.52
CA PRO A 117 -13.16 8.78 6.30
C PRO A 117 -13.46 8.74 4.80
N ILE A 118 -14.52 8.04 4.41
CA ILE A 118 -14.89 7.80 2.99
C ILE A 118 -15.14 9.13 2.24
N ASP A 119 -15.54 10.17 2.96
CA ASP A 119 -15.80 11.50 2.44
C ASP A 119 -14.61 12.46 2.56
N HIS A 120 -13.40 11.96 2.87
CA HIS A 120 -12.22 12.81 3.12
C HIS A 120 -11.94 13.82 2.00
N PHE A 121 -12.16 13.46 0.73
CA PHE A 121 -11.99 14.35 -0.43
C PHE A 121 -13.30 14.85 -1.05
N LYS A 122 -14.45 14.49 -0.46
CA LYS A 122 -15.76 14.75 -1.03
C LYS A 122 -15.97 16.24 -1.30
N ASP A 123 -15.71 17.09 -0.32
CA ASP A 123 -15.99 18.52 -0.43
C ASP A 123 -15.13 19.20 -1.51
N ALA A 124 -13.83 18.88 -1.55
CA ALA A 124 -12.92 19.42 -2.56
C ALA A 124 -13.31 18.97 -3.97
N ALA A 125 -13.68 17.70 -4.14
CA ALA A 125 -14.09 17.15 -5.42
C ALA A 125 -15.43 17.73 -5.90
N LEU A 126 -16.44 17.83 -5.01
CA LEU A 126 -17.73 18.45 -5.33
C LEU A 126 -17.57 19.94 -5.67
N TRP A 127 -16.75 20.67 -4.91
CA TRP A 127 -16.44 22.06 -5.24
C TRP A 127 -15.86 22.19 -6.65
N LEU A 128 -14.89 21.33 -7.00
CA LEU A 128 -14.31 21.31 -8.35
C LEU A 128 -15.37 20.98 -9.41
N LYS A 129 -16.25 20.01 -9.15
CA LYS A 129 -17.33 19.63 -10.08
C LYS A 129 -18.28 20.78 -10.38
N GLU A 130 -18.58 21.59 -9.36
CA GLU A 130 -19.53 22.71 -9.45
C GLU A 130 -18.90 24.01 -9.99
N ASN A 131 -17.58 24.19 -9.81
CA ASN A 131 -16.90 25.47 -10.05
C ASN A 131 -15.80 25.43 -11.12
N SER A 132 -15.55 24.27 -11.74
CA SER A 132 -14.65 24.12 -12.89
C SER A 132 -15.43 23.81 -14.18
N ARG A 133 -14.75 23.84 -15.32
CA ARG A 133 -15.34 23.42 -16.59
C ARG A 133 -15.15 21.91 -16.78
N PRO A 134 -16.12 21.22 -17.39
CA PRO A 134 -15.91 19.85 -17.83
C PRO A 134 -14.64 19.73 -18.69
N GLY A 135 -13.79 18.76 -18.34
CA GLY A 135 -12.50 18.56 -19.00
C GLY A 135 -11.34 19.43 -18.48
N ASP A 136 -11.56 20.32 -17.50
CA ASP A 136 -10.43 20.98 -16.82
C ASP A 136 -9.54 19.92 -16.15
N VAL A 137 -8.22 20.10 -16.26
CA VAL A 137 -7.22 19.20 -15.69
C VAL A 137 -6.93 19.62 -14.25
N VAL A 138 -7.10 18.68 -13.32
CA VAL A 138 -6.81 18.82 -11.90
C VAL A 138 -5.54 18.04 -11.59
N PHE A 139 -4.48 18.76 -11.19
CA PHE A 139 -3.26 18.16 -10.69
C PHE A 139 -3.51 17.56 -9.30
N ASN A 140 -3.75 16.26 -9.24
CA ASN A 140 -3.77 15.48 -8.01
C ASN A 140 -2.33 15.03 -7.69
N ILE A 141 -1.74 15.59 -6.62
CA ILE A 141 -0.34 15.34 -6.26
C ILE A 141 -0.07 13.84 -6.01
N HIS A 142 -1.05 13.18 -5.40
CA HIS A 142 -0.95 11.79 -4.96
C HIS A 142 -1.84 10.90 -5.82
N TRP A 143 -1.22 9.94 -6.48
CA TRP A 143 -1.90 8.97 -7.34
C TRP A 143 -2.93 8.14 -6.57
N ASP A 144 -2.66 7.86 -5.29
CA ASP A 144 -3.57 7.12 -4.41
C ASP A 144 -4.85 7.88 -4.06
N ARG A 145 -4.95 9.18 -4.40
CA ARG A 145 -6.16 10.01 -4.18
C ARG A 145 -7.07 10.13 -5.39
N PHE A 146 -6.66 9.57 -6.52
CA PHE A 146 -7.46 9.62 -7.74
C PHE A 146 -8.86 9.04 -7.54
N ALA A 147 -8.96 7.85 -6.92
CA ALA A 147 -10.24 7.18 -6.75
C ALA A 147 -11.23 8.03 -5.93
N ASP A 148 -10.76 8.64 -4.84
CA ASP A 148 -11.57 9.49 -3.99
C ASP A 148 -12.07 10.73 -4.74
N LEU A 149 -11.18 11.41 -5.47
CA LEU A 149 -11.52 12.60 -6.26
C LEU A 149 -12.47 12.27 -7.41
N PHE A 150 -12.16 11.24 -8.19
CA PHE A 150 -12.92 10.82 -9.37
C PHE A 150 -14.32 10.30 -9.02
N PHE A 151 -14.47 9.63 -7.87
CA PHE A 151 -15.76 9.13 -7.41
C PHE A 151 -16.79 10.25 -7.24
N TRP A 152 -16.37 11.37 -6.64
CA TRP A 152 -17.25 12.53 -6.41
C TRP A 152 -17.27 13.48 -7.61
N ASN A 153 -16.23 13.50 -8.43
CA ASN A 153 -16.08 14.36 -9.60
C ASN A 153 -15.47 13.62 -10.79
N ASN A 154 -16.33 13.14 -11.66
CA ASN A 154 -15.97 12.50 -12.92
C ASN A 154 -16.01 13.44 -14.14
N SER A 155 -16.22 14.75 -13.93
CA SER A 155 -16.23 15.75 -15.01
C SER A 155 -14.86 16.34 -15.30
N ASN A 156 -13.91 16.25 -14.38
CA ASN A 156 -12.54 16.72 -14.55
C ASN A 156 -11.58 15.58 -14.92
N TYR A 157 -10.44 15.95 -15.52
CA TYR A 157 -9.31 15.04 -15.74
C TYR A 157 -8.31 15.13 -14.60
N TYR A 158 -7.70 13.99 -14.27
CA TYR A 158 -6.69 13.86 -13.23
C TYR A 158 -5.41 13.29 -13.85
N ILE A 159 -4.25 13.68 -13.32
CA ILE A 159 -2.94 13.40 -13.95
C ILE A 159 -2.58 11.92 -13.87
N ASN A 160 -2.77 11.32 -12.70
CA ASN A 160 -2.50 9.91 -12.48
C ASN A 160 -3.55 9.31 -11.54
N GLY A 161 -3.78 8.00 -11.69
CA GLY A 161 -4.66 7.24 -10.82
C GLY A 161 -4.33 5.76 -10.73
N MET A 162 -3.27 5.35 -11.43
CA MET A 162 -2.68 4.02 -11.37
C MET A 162 -1.29 4.15 -10.73
N ASP A 163 -0.64 3.00 -10.52
CA ASP A 163 0.72 2.96 -9.98
C ASP A 163 1.66 3.93 -10.75
N PRO A 164 2.51 4.72 -10.06
CA PRO A 164 3.39 5.69 -10.69
C PRO A 164 4.33 5.12 -11.76
N ILE A 165 4.55 3.80 -11.79
CA ILE A 165 5.28 3.15 -12.89
C ILE A 165 4.65 3.41 -14.26
N PHE A 166 3.33 3.61 -14.34
CA PHE A 166 2.66 3.92 -15.59
C PHE A 166 2.95 5.36 -16.05
N GLU A 167 3.02 6.32 -15.13
CA GLU A 167 3.46 7.68 -15.43
C GLU A 167 4.92 7.71 -15.87
N TYR A 168 5.78 6.95 -15.18
CA TYR A 168 7.19 6.79 -15.56
C TYR A 168 7.34 6.16 -16.96
N SER A 169 6.58 5.09 -17.25
CA SER A 169 6.62 4.43 -18.55
C SER A 169 6.09 5.32 -19.68
N PHE A 170 5.14 6.22 -19.38
CA PHE A 170 4.60 7.16 -20.36
C PHE A 170 5.62 8.26 -20.68
N LYS A 171 6.08 8.98 -19.65
CA LYS A 171 7.11 10.01 -19.79
C LYS A 171 7.89 10.16 -18.47
N PRO A 172 9.11 9.60 -18.37
CA PRO A 172 9.91 9.59 -17.14
C PRO A 172 10.12 10.97 -16.51
N GLU A 173 10.24 11.99 -17.36
CA GLU A 173 10.41 13.38 -16.95
C GLU A 173 9.21 13.91 -16.13
N LEU A 174 7.98 13.63 -16.57
CA LEU A 174 6.78 14.05 -15.85
C LEU A 174 6.65 13.32 -14.53
N TYR A 175 6.97 12.02 -14.52
CA TYR A 175 7.00 11.24 -13.27
C TYR A 175 7.90 11.88 -12.22
N TRP A 176 9.13 12.28 -12.56
CA TRP A 176 10.02 12.89 -11.59
C TRP A 176 9.51 14.25 -11.11
N LYS A 177 8.93 15.05 -12.02
CA LYS A 177 8.29 16.33 -11.69
C LYS A 177 7.17 16.13 -10.66
N THR A 178 6.30 15.15 -10.88
CA THR A 178 5.23 14.76 -9.95
C THR A 178 5.79 14.19 -8.65
N HIS A 179 6.81 13.33 -8.72
CA HIS A 179 7.42 12.67 -7.58
C HIS A 179 7.97 13.66 -6.56
N PHE A 180 8.75 14.66 -7.01
CA PHE A 180 9.29 15.67 -6.10
C PHE A 180 8.21 16.50 -5.41
N LEU A 181 7.13 16.83 -6.12
CA LEU A 181 5.97 17.51 -5.52
C LEU A 181 5.29 16.60 -4.50
N ALA A 182 5.10 15.31 -4.83
CA ALA A 182 4.45 14.33 -3.96
C ALA A 182 5.20 14.10 -2.65
N ILE A 183 6.52 13.97 -2.67
CA ILE A 183 7.33 13.80 -1.45
C ILE A 183 7.61 15.11 -0.71
N ASP A 184 6.99 16.23 -1.13
CA ASP A 184 7.14 17.57 -0.54
C ASP A 184 8.60 18.08 -0.56
N ALA A 185 9.39 17.60 -1.54
CA ALA A 185 10.78 18.04 -1.78
C ALA A 185 10.85 19.14 -2.85
N GLY A 186 9.96 19.10 -3.85
CA GLY A 186 9.75 20.16 -4.82
C GLY A 186 8.68 21.14 -4.34
N THR A 187 8.97 22.43 -4.39
CA THR A 187 8.04 23.51 -4.00
C THR A 187 7.94 24.54 -5.11
N ALA A 188 8.73 25.61 -5.05
CA ALA A 188 8.83 26.62 -6.11
C ALA A 188 9.48 26.07 -7.38
N PHE A 189 10.32 25.06 -7.21
CA PHE A 189 10.98 24.36 -8.30
C PHE A 189 10.79 22.85 -8.17
N THR A 190 10.71 22.17 -9.31
CA THR A 190 10.68 20.71 -9.42
C THR A 190 11.69 20.25 -10.47
N CYS A 191 11.80 18.95 -10.71
CA CYS A 191 12.73 18.43 -11.71
C CYS A 191 12.27 17.14 -12.39
N GLY A 192 12.63 16.98 -13.67
CA GLY A 192 12.35 15.80 -14.47
C GLY A 192 13.33 14.62 -14.36
N MET A 193 14.24 14.59 -13.39
CA MET A 193 15.22 13.50 -13.23
C MET A 193 15.41 13.10 -11.77
N ILE A 194 15.95 11.90 -11.50
CA ILE A 194 16.23 11.41 -10.14
C ILE A 194 17.04 12.41 -9.30
N ARG A 195 18.01 13.09 -9.93
CA ARG A 195 18.90 14.08 -9.30
C ARG A 195 19.14 15.22 -10.27
N CYS A 196 19.07 16.45 -9.75
CA CYS A 196 19.19 17.66 -10.55
C CYS A 196 20.10 18.66 -9.87
N THR A 197 20.87 19.39 -10.67
CA THR A 197 21.55 20.60 -10.22
C THR A 197 20.56 21.77 -10.18
N ALA A 198 20.95 22.88 -9.54
CA ALA A 198 20.11 24.08 -9.48
C ALA A 198 19.77 24.66 -10.87
N GLU A 199 20.59 24.40 -11.88
CA GLU A 199 20.39 24.84 -13.27
C GLU A 199 19.39 23.96 -14.04
N GLN A 200 19.15 22.74 -13.55
CA GLN A 200 18.28 21.74 -14.16
C GLN A 200 16.87 21.72 -13.55
N THR A 201 16.64 22.52 -12.51
CA THR A 201 15.31 22.65 -11.92
C THR A 201 14.43 23.56 -12.76
N GLU A 202 13.13 23.30 -12.70
CA GLU A 202 12.12 24.03 -13.46
C GLU A 202 11.12 24.65 -12.49
N ASP A 203 10.63 25.84 -12.84
CA ASP A 203 9.61 26.55 -12.07
C ASP A 203 8.31 25.72 -12.02
N THR A 204 7.86 25.39 -10.81
CA THR A 204 6.70 24.52 -10.59
C THR A 204 5.43 25.08 -11.22
N TYR A 205 5.22 26.40 -11.16
CA TYR A 205 4.05 27.02 -11.78
C TYR A 205 4.07 26.85 -13.31
N LYS A 206 5.23 27.04 -13.95
CA LYS A 206 5.39 26.78 -15.39
C LYS A 206 5.17 25.30 -15.73
N VAL A 207 5.71 24.39 -14.92
CA VAL A 207 5.54 22.94 -15.12
C VAL A 207 4.06 22.55 -15.03
N LEU A 208 3.35 22.98 -13.99
CA LEU A 208 1.92 22.67 -13.82
C LEU A 208 1.09 23.23 -14.99
N LYS A 209 1.39 24.46 -15.43
CA LYS A 209 0.63 25.15 -16.49
C LYS A 209 0.95 24.64 -17.89
N ASN A 210 2.22 24.39 -18.21
CA ASN A 210 2.65 24.09 -19.58
C ASN A 210 2.73 22.59 -19.85
N ASP A 211 3.34 21.84 -18.92
CA ASP A 211 3.63 20.42 -19.13
C ASP A 211 2.41 19.58 -18.79
N PHE A 212 1.82 19.84 -17.62
CA PHE A 212 0.62 19.12 -17.16
C PHE A 212 -0.69 19.76 -17.63
N ARG A 213 -0.63 21.01 -18.12
CA ARG A 213 -1.82 21.78 -18.57
C ARG A 213 -2.91 21.84 -17.50
N ALA A 214 -2.51 21.84 -16.24
CA ALA A 214 -3.40 21.84 -15.09
C ALA A 214 -4.06 23.22 -14.93
N SER A 215 -5.37 23.20 -14.73
CA SER A 215 -6.15 24.39 -14.35
C SER A 215 -6.29 24.51 -12.84
N TYR A 216 -6.21 23.38 -12.13
CA TYR A 216 -6.31 23.32 -10.67
C TYR A 216 -5.23 22.39 -10.10
N ILE A 217 -4.90 22.59 -8.83
CA ILE A 217 -4.09 21.68 -8.02
C ILE A 217 -4.77 21.44 -6.68
N VAL A 218 -4.85 20.17 -6.26
CA VAL A 218 -5.40 19.76 -4.96
C VAL A 218 -4.25 19.33 -4.06
N VAL A 219 -4.18 19.91 -2.86
CA VAL A 219 -3.09 19.67 -1.90
C VAL A 219 -3.62 19.17 -0.57
N GLU A 220 -3.06 18.06 -0.09
CA GLU A 220 -3.27 17.56 1.27
C GLU A 220 -2.36 18.31 2.25
N LYS A 221 -2.94 19.01 3.24
CA LYS A 221 -2.21 19.88 4.16
C LYS A 221 -1.16 19.12 4.98
N LEU A 222 -1.49 17.91 5.43
CA LEU A 222 -0.60 17.11 6.27
C LEU A 222 0.53 16.42 5.48
N ARG A 223 0.29 16.07 4.21
CA ARG A 223 1.26 15.32 3.39
C ARG A 223 2.20 16.25 2.63
N ASN A 224 1.76 17.48 2.31
CA ASN A 224 2.55 18.46 1.55
C ASN A 224 2.53 19.87 2.16
N PRO A 225 2.98 20.04 3.41
CA PRO A 225 2.95 21.34 4.09
C PRO A 225 3.85 22.39 3.42
N LYS A 226 5.01 22.02 2.88
CA LYS A 226 5.93 22.99 2.24
C LYS A 226 5.38 23.46 0.90
N LEU A 227 4.86 22.54 0.10
CA LEU A 227 4.22 22.89 -1.17
C LEU A 227 2.99 23.79 -0.92
N LEU A 228 2.17 23.47 0.09
CA LEU A 228 1.04 24.32 0.49
C LEU A 228 1.50 25.76 0.79
N GLN A 229 2.56 25.92 1.58
CA GLN A 229 3.10 27.24 1.91
C GLN A 229 3.56 28.02 0.67
N TYR A 230 4.19 27.34 -0.28
CA TYR A 230 4.57 27.96 -1.56
C TYR A 230 3.34 28.40 -2.36
N LEU A 231 2.34 27.53 -2.53
CA LEU A 231 1.11 27.86 -3.28
C LEU A 231 0.34 29.02 -2.66
N GLN A 232 0.38 29.17 -1.33
CA GLN A 232 -0.26 30.30 -0.63
C GLN A 232 0.49 31.63 -0.81
N SER A 233 1.81 31.59 -1.01
CA SER A 233 2.64 32.80 -1.11
C SER A 233 2.85 33.28 -2.55
N PHE A 234 2.72 32.39 -3.53
CA PHE A 234 2.94 32.72 -4.93
C PHE A 234 1.69 33.27 -5.62
N VAL A 235 1.82 34.46 -6.21
CA VAL A 235 0.71 35.21 -6.82
C VAL A 235 0.04 34.47 -7.98
N GLY A 236 0.71 33.51 -8.65
CA GLY A 236 0.12 32.76 -9.76
C GLY A 236 -0.93 31.70 -9.37
N TYR A 237 -1.16 31.50 -8.07
CA TYR A 237 -2.20 30.59 -7.57
C TYR A 237 -3.29 31.37 -6.83
N GLN A 238 -4.53 31.08 -7.16
CA GLN A 238 -5.68 31.58 -6.43
C GLN A 238 -6.24 30.45 -5.57
N LYS A 239 -6.25 30.62 -4.24
CA LYS A 239 -6.95 29.69 -3.35
C LYS A 239 -8.45 29.80 -3.60
N VAL A 240 -9.10 28.71 -3.96
CA VAL A 240 -10.52 28.68 -4.34
C VAL A 240 -11.38 27.78 -3.44
N PHE A 241 -10.75 26.82 -2.76
CA PHE A 241 -11.39 25.99 -1.74
C PHE A 241 -10.41 25.66 -0.63
N ASP A 242 -10.89 25.59 0.61
CA ASP A 242 -10.09 25.23 1.78
C ASP A 242 -10.97 24.57 2.84
N ASN A 243 -10.53 23.42 3.36
CA ASN A 243 -11.12 22.77 4.53
C ASN A 243 -10.00 22.33 5.49
N ASN A 244 -10.30 21.51 6.51
CA ASN A 244 -9.29 21.08 7.47
C ASN A 244 -8.18 20.17 6.89
N ALA A 245 -8.44 19.49 5.78
CA ALA A 245 -7.56 18.46 5.24
C ALA A 245 -6.92 18.80 3.89
N GLN A 246 -7.65 19.49 3.01
CA GLN A 246 -7.22 19.85 1.68
C GLN A 246 -7.43 21.34 1.36
N THR A 247 -6.62 21.82 0.43
CA THR A 247 -6.78 23.11 -0.21
C THR A 247 -6.75 22.92 -1.73
N VAL A 248 -7.66 23.59 -2.44
CA VAL A 248 -7.64 23.63 -3.91
C VAL A 248 -7.21 25.02 -4.35
N PHE A 249 -6.25 25.05 -5.27
CA PHE A 249 -5.81 26.27 -5.93
C PHE A 249 -6.16 26.20 -7.41
N ARG A 250 -6.64 27.33 -7.94
CA ARG A 250 -6.72 27.58 -9.37
C ARG A 250 -5.39 28.14 -9.85
N ILE A 251 -4.90 27.62 -10.96
CA ILE A 251 -3.67 28.06 -11.61
C ILE A 251 -4.06 29.15 -12.62
N MET A 252 -3.55 30.38 -12.41
CA MET A 252 -3.87 31.53 -13.26
C MET A 252 -3.04 31.55 -14.54
#